data_AF-A0A4Y3PP87-F1
#
_entry.id   AF-A0A4Y3PP87-F1
#
_cell.length_a   1.000
_cell.length_b   1.000
_cell.length_c   1.000
_cell.angle_alpha   90.00
_cell.angle_beta   90.00
_cell.angle_gamma   90.00
#
_symmetry.space_group_name_H-M   'P 1'
#
loop_
_entity.id
_entity.type
_entity.pdbx_description
1 polymer ?
#
loop_
_entity_poly.entity_id
_entity_poly.type
_entity_poly.pdbx_seq_one_letter_code
_entity_poly.pdbx_strand_id
1 'polypeptide(L)'
;MLTAQDQTEKLWEMARRMEPHLIRHQANMDKLLSLLMVHELVRNRAQNAEVAAAAGGDGQAEHKTADVPGEKEHEQLWDELCRQESYEAKVAQAIVHLVEQIAP
;
A
#
# COMPACT_ATOMS: atom_id res chain seq x y z
N MET A 1 15.55 -7.69 20.81
CA MET A 1 15.77 -7.41 19.39
C MET A 1 14.98 -8.46 18.62
N LEU A 2 13.86 -8.10 17.99
CA LEU A 2 13.25 -9.03 17.03
C LEU A 2 14.22 -9.16 15.87
N THR A 3 14.59 -10.38 15.53
CA THR A 3 15.42 -10.62 14.34
C THR A 3 14.54 -10.49 13.10
N ALA A 4 15.12 -10.13 11.95
CA ALA A 4 14.39 -10.09 10.67
C ALA A 4 13.70 -11.44 10.36
N GLN A 5 14.22 -12.53 10.92
CA GLN A 5 13.64 -13.87 10.85
C GLN A 5 12.33 -13.97 11.64
N ASP A 6 12.26 -13.43 12.87
CA ASP A 6 11.04 -13.41 13.68
C ASP A 6 9.93 -12.55 13.03
N GLN A 7 10.30 -11.45 12.36
CA GLN A 7 9.35 -10.62 11.60
C GLN A 7 8.80 -11.37 10.38
N THR A 8 9.66 -12.10 9.66
CA THR A 8 9.27 -12.90 8.50
C THR A 8 8.35 -14.05 8.88
N GLU A 9 8.62 -14.73 10.00
CA GLU A 9 7.78 -15.81 10.51
C GLU A 9 6.38 -15.31 10.91
N LYS A 10 6.31 -14.16 11.59
CA LYS A 10 5.03 -13.50 11.91
C LYS A 10 4.22 -13.14 10.67
N LEU A 11 4.86 -12.57 9.65
CA LEU A 11 4.19 -12.26 8.38
C LEU A 11 3.64 -13.53 7.71
N TRP A 12 4.40 -14.63 7.73
CA TRP A 12 3.97 -15.92 7.19
C TRP A 12 2.77 -16.51 7.94
N GLU A 13 2.79 -16.51 9.27
CA GLU A 13 1.65 -16.97 10.06
C GLU A 13 0.40 -16.13 9.80
N MET A 14 0.56 -14.82 9.59
CA MET A 14 -0.55 -13.92 9.30
C MET A 14 -1.13 -14.17 7.92
N ALA A 15 -0.30 -14.30 6.89
CA ALA A 15 -0.75 -14.66 5.55
C ALA A 15 -1.57 -15.97 5.59
N ARG A 16 -1.07 -16.97 6.32
CA ARG A 16 -1.76 -18.26 6.50
C ARG A 16 -3.11 -18.12 7.22
N ARG A 17 -3.24 -17.19 8.16
CA ARG A 17 -4.51 -16.93 8.87
C ARG A 17 -5.51 -16.15 8.02
N MET A 18 -5.06 -15.31 7.09
CA MET A 18 -5.94 -14.56 6.18
C MET A 18 -6.44 -15.39 5.01
N GLU A 19 -5.65 -16.35 4.52
CA GLU A 19 -5.96 -17.24 3.39
C GLU A 19 -7.40 -17.81 3.41
N PRO A 20 -7.90 -18.42 4.51
CA PRO A 20 -9.27 -18.94 4.53
C PRO A 20 -10.35 -17.85 4.44
N HIS A 21 -10.07 -16.62 4.91
CA HIS A 21 -11.00 -15.50 4.80
C HIS A 21 -11.06 -14.97 3.36
N LEU A 22 -9.91 -14.91 2.68
CA LEU A 22 -9.84 -14.52 1.27
C LEU A 22 -10.60 -15.51 0.38
N ILE A 23 -10.41 -16.82 0.61
CA ILE A 23 -11.10 -17.88 -0.12
C ILE A 23 -12.61 -17.85 0.15
N ARG A 24 -13.01 -17.73 1.43
CA ARG A 24 -14.43 -17.76 1.83
C ARG A 24 -15.23 -16.58 1.26
N HIS A 25 -14.62 -15.41 1.18
CA HIS A 25 -15.27 -14.20 0.65
C HIS A 25 -15.10 -14.02 -0.86
N GLN A 26 -14.50 -15.00 -1.55
CA GLN A 26 -14.18 -14.92 -2.99
C GLN A 26 -13.50 -13.59 -3.34
N ALA A 27 -12.51 -13.22 -2.53
CA ALA A 27 -11.80 -11.96 -2.70
C ALA A 27 -11.20 -11.87 -4.09
N ASN A 28 -11.38 -10.72 -4.75
CA ASN A 28 -10.70 -10.46 -6.01
C ASN A 28 -9.22 -10.16 -5.72
N MET A 29 -8.37 -11.17 -5.92
CA MET A 29 -6.94 -11.10 -5.63
C MET A 29 -6.22 -10.06 -6.49
N ASP A 30 -6.61 -9.91 -7.76
CA ASP A 30 -6.02 -8.92 -8.67
C ASP A 30 -6.34 -7.50 -8.18
N LYS A 31 -7.59 -7.25 -7.76
CA LYS A 31 -8.00 -5.97 -7.18
C LYS A 31 -7.29 -5.68 -5.87
N LEU A 32 -7.20 -6.67 -4.98
CA LEU A 32 -6.48 -6.55 -3.71
C LEU A 32 -5.01 -6.20 -3.93
N LEU A 33 -4.35 -6.84 -4.91
CA LEU A 33 -2.97 -6.54 -5.27
C LEU A 33 -2.84 -5.11 -5.81
N SER A 34 -3.73 -4.68 -6.70
CA SER A 34 -3.76 -3.31 -7.23
C SER A 34 -3.91 -2.27 -6.12
N LEU A 35 -4.80 -2.50 -5.14
CA LEU A 35 -4.98 -1.62 -3.99
C LEU A 35 -3.70 -1.49 -3.15
N LEU A 36 -3.00 -2.60 -2.90
CA LEU A 36 -1.72 -2.60 -2.19
C LEU A 36 -0.61 -1.88 -2.98
N MET A 37 -0.57 -2.06 -4.30
CA MET A 37 0.40 -1.37 -5.16
C MET A 37 0.18 0.14 -5.16
N VAL A 38 -1.08 0.59 -5.25
CA VAL A 38 -1.42 2.02 -5.18
C VAL A 38 -0.97 2.61 -3.84
N HIS A 39 -1.15 1.89 -2.74
CA HIS A 39 -0.66 2.33 -1.42
C HIS A 39 0.86 2.56 -1.40
N GLU A 40 1.64 1.60 -1.89
CA GLU A 40 3.10 1.74 -1.96
C GLU A 40 3.54 2.86 -2.92
N LEU A 41 2.83 3.08 -4.03
CA LEU A 41 3.10 4.20 -4.94
C LEU A 41 2.93 5.55 -4.25
N VAL A 42 1.84 5.73 -3.48
CA VAL A 42 1.58 6.97 -2.73
C VAL A 42 2.61 7.14 -1.62
N ARG A 43 2.92 6.07 -0.88
CA ARG A 43 3.96 6.09 0.17
C ARG A 43 5.32 6.49 -0.37
N ASN A 44 5.75 5.93 -1.49
CA ASN A 44 7.02 6.26 -2.13
C ASN A 44 7.05 7.71 -2.64
N ARG A 45 5.93 8.22 -3.19
CA ARG A 45 5.82 9.64 -3.57
C ARG A 45 5.96 10.56 -2.36
N ALA A 46 5.32 10.24 -1.24
CA ALA A 46 5.43 11.00 0.01
C ALA A 46 6.86 11.02 0.55
N GLN A 47 7.53 9.86 0.61
CA GLN A 47 8.93 9.77 1.05
C GLN A 47 9.87 10.56 0.14
N ASN A 48 9.68 10.49 -1.19
CA ASN A 48 10.49 11.26 -2.13
C ASN A 48 10.29 12.78 -1.98
N ALA A 49 9.07 13.23 -1.67
CA ALA A 49 8.77 14.63 -1.41
C ALA A 49 9.41 15.12 -0.10
N GLU A 50 9.41 14.32 0.96
CA GLU A 50 10.09 14.64 2.22
C GLU A 50 11.62 14.73 2.05
N VAL A 51 12.22 13.81 1.29
CA VAL A 51 13.66 13.87 0.96
C VAL A 51 13.99 15.11 0.13
N ALA A 52 13.13 15.49 -0.82
CA ALA A 52 13.32 16.70 -1.61
C ALA A 52 13.17 17.99 -0.76
N ALA A 53 12.23 18.01 0.18
CA ALA A 53 12.04 19.14 1.10
C ALA A 53 13.21 19.27 2.10
N ALA A 54 13.76 18.15 2.58
CA ALA A 54 14.93 18.13 3.45
C ALA A 54 16.22 18.54 2.72
N ALA A 55 16.29 18.35 1.40
CA ALA A 55 17.45 18.70 0.58
C ALA A 55 17.57 20.20 0.22
N GLY A 56 16.65 21.06 0.70
CA GLY A 56 16.76 22.51 0.51
C GLY A 56 16.73 22.99 -0.95
N GLY A 57 16.13 22.20 -1.84
CA GLY A 57 16.07 22.48 -3.27
C GLY A 57 14.96 23.46 -3.63
N ASP A 58 15.29 24.74 -3.62
CA ASP A 58 14.54 25.79 -4.34
C ASP A 58 14.71 25.52 -5.85
N GLY A 59 13.81 24.71 -6.41
CA GLY A 59 13.87 24.27 -7.78
C GLY A 59 12.54 23.67 -8.15
N GLN A 60 11.71 24.48 -8.83
CA GLN A 60 10.55 24.05 -9.59
C GLN A 60 10.93 22.87 -10.51
N ALA A 61 10.85 21.65 -9.99
CA ALA A 61 10.52 20.53 -10.83
C ALA A 61 9.02 20.65 -11.05
N GLU A 62 8.63 21.31 -12.15
CA GLU A 62 7.44 20.89 -12.89
C GLU A 62 7.59 19.38 -13.10
N HIS A 63 7.17 18.58 -12.11
CA HIS A 63 6.66 17.26 -12.39
C HIS A 63 5.41 17.53 -13.21
N LYS A 64 5.61 17.74 -14.51
CA LYS A 64 4.68 17.22 -15.51
C LYS A 64 4.34 15.85 -14.97
N THR A 65 3.15 15.72 -14.42
CA THR A 65 2.36 14.50 -14.47
C THR A 65 2.44 14.07 -15.93
N ALA A 66 3.52 13.33 -16.23
CA ALA A 66 3.58 12.52 -17.41
C ALA A 66 2.31 11.70 -17.28
N ASP A 67 1.37 11.98 -18.17
CA ASP A 67 0.09 11.32 -18.33
C ASP A 67 0.36 9.82 -18.26
N VAL A 68 0.33 9.26 -17.05
CA VAL A 68 0.59 7.85 -16.80
C VAL A 68 -0.75 7.22 -17.13
N PRO A 69 -0.87 6.44 -18.22
CA PRO A 69 -2.11 5.74 -18.51
C PRO A 69 -2.46 4.89 -17.29
N GLY A 70 -3.59 5.21 -16.65
CA GLY A 70 -4.02 4.60 -15.39
C GLY A 70 -4.14 5.55 -14.20
N GLU A 71 -3.77 6.84 -14.32
CA GLU A 71 -3.82 7.78 -13.18
C GLU A 71 -5.23 7.92 -12.58
N LYS A 72 -6.27 8.00 -13.42
CA LYS A 72 -7.67 8.01 -12.95
C LYS A 72 -8.12 6.71 -12.29
N GLU A 73 -7.61 5.57 -12.77
CA GLU A 73 -7.95 4.26 -12.19
C GLU A 73 -7.25 4.09 -10.84
N HIS A 74 -5.99 4.53 -10.73
CA HIS A 74 -5.25 4.56 -9.49
C HIS A 74 -5.85 5.55 -8.47
N GLU A 75 -6.33 6.71 -8.92
CA GLU A 75 -7.06 7.67 -8.07
C GLU A 75 -8.34 7.04 -7.52
N GLN A 76 -9.12 6.36 -8.36
CA GLN A 76 -10.34 5.66 -7.91
C GLN A 76 -10.04 4.53 -6.92
N LEU A 77 -9.00 3.74 -7.19
CA LEU A 77 -8.54 2.69 -6.27
C LEU A 77 -8.02 3.28 -4.95
N TRP A 78 -7.34 4.43 -5.00
CA TRP A 78 -6.87 5.14 -3.81
C TRP A 78 -8.04 5.67 -2.96
N ASP A 79 -9.04 6.28 -3.61
CA ASP A 79 -10.26 6.74 -2.95
C ASP A 79 -11.01 5.58 -2.31
N GLU A 80 -11.13 4.46 -3.02
CA GLU A 80 -11.78 3.25 -2.53
C GLU A 80 -11.04 2.67 -1.32
N LEU A 81 -9.70 2.65 -1.36
CA LEU A 81 -8.84 2.23 -0.25
C LEU A 81 -9.08 3.11 0.98
N CYS A 82 -9.00 4.44 0.81
CA CYS A 82 -9.19 5.40 1.89
C CYS A 82 -10.58 5.31 2.54
N ARG A 83 -11.61 5.04 1.74
CA ARG A 83 -13.00 4.93 2.21
C ARG A 83 -13.38 3.53 2.69
N GLN A 84 -12.53 2.52 2.45
CA GLN A 84 -12.74 1.13 2.83
C GLN A 84 -14.09 0.57 2.33
N GLU A 85 -14.47 0.92 1.10
CA GLU A 85 -15.80 0.61 0.57
C GLU A 85 -15.96 -0.89 0.24
N SER A 86 -14.94 -1.51 -0.36
CA SER A 86 -14.95 -2.93 -0.70
C SER A 86 -14.37 -3.82 0.39
N TYR A 87 -14.61 -5.13 0.25
CA TYR A 87 -13.96 -6.13 1.10
C TYR A 87 -12.45 -6.11 0.89
N GLU A 88 -12.00 -6.01 -0.37
CA GLU A 88 -10.58 -5.93 -0.73
C GLU A 88 -9.91 -4.69 -0.13
N ALA A 89 -10.57 -3.53 -0.15
CA ALA A 89 -10.06 -2.31 0.48
C ALA A 89 -9.89 -2.46 2.00
N LYS A 90 -10.85 -3.08 2.69
CA LYS A 90 -10.74 -3.37 4.12
C LYS A 90 -9.60 -4.33 4.43
N VAL A 91 -9.42 -5.35 3.61
CA VAL A 91 -8.31 -6.31 3.76
C VAL A 91 -6.97 -5.63 3.47
N ALA A 92 -6.88 -4.84 2.41
CA ALA A 92 -5.67 -4.07 2.07
C ALA A 92 -5.27 -3.13 3.22
N GLN A 93 -6.23 -2.39 3.78
CA GLN A 93 -5.98 -1.51 4.92
C GLN A 93 -5.49 -2.27 6.16
N ALA A 94 -6.10 -3.44 6.43
CA ALA A 94 -5.67 -4.29 7.53
C ALA A 94 -4.23 -4.79 7.32
N ILE A 95 -3.87 -5.21 6.11
CA ILE A 95 -2.51 -5.64 5.75
C ILE A 95 -1.52 -4.50 5.96
N VAL A 96 -1.82 -3.30 5.46
CA VAL A 96 -0.96 -2.11 5.62
C VAL A 96 -0.69 -1.81 7.10
N HIS A 97 -1.74 -1.68 7.91
CA HIS A 97 -1.61 -1.40 9.35
C HIS A 97 -0.78 -2.45 10.07
N LEU A 98 -0.90 -3.71 9.65
CA LEU A 98 -0.16 -4.82 10.25
C LEU A 98 1.31 -4.81 9.84
N VAL A 99 1.64 -4.47 8.60
CA VAL A 99 3.03 -4.31 8.13
C VAL A 99 3.72 -3.18 8.90
N GLU A 100 3.04 -2.05 9.09
CA GLU A 100 3.56 -0.91 9.87
C GLU A 100 3.83 -1.26 11.34
N GLN A 101 3.07 -2.18 11.93
CA GLN A 101 3.32 -2.66 13.29
C GLN A 101 4.54 -3.60 13.39
N ILE A 102 4.93 -4.24 12.28
CA ILE A 102 6.02 -5.21 12.24
C ILE A 102 7.34 -4.54 11.84
N ALA A 103 7.29 -3.51 10.97
CA ALA A 103 8.43 -2.75 10.50
C ALA A 103 8.48 -1.35 11.18
N PRO A 104 9.21 -1.20 12.31
CA PRO A 104 9.47 0.11 12.92
C PRO A 104 10.43 0.96 12.09
#